data_AF-A0A931FYI6-F1
#
_entry.id   AF-A0A931FYI6-F1
#
_cell.length_a   1.000
_cell.length_b   1.000
_cell.length_c   1.000
_cell.angle_alpha   90.00
_cell.angle_beta   90.00
_cell.angle_gamma   90.00
#
_symmetry.space_group_name_H-M   'P 1'
#
loop_
_entity.id
_entity.type
_entity.pdbx_description
1 polymer ?
#
loop_
_entity_poly.entity_id
_entity_poly.type
_entity_poly.pdbx_seq_one_letter_code
_entity_poly.pdbx_strand_id
1 'polypeptide(L)'
;MALPHELAVDVPALEQAGAGVEAAAVTLSDARSSSDGNLAPGRHAGWDTATTAAEAAGVWNGYLDGLAAEVRGFGRELLAAARRIQATDQSSGQDIDRVPR
;
A
#
# COMPACT_ATOMS: atom_id res chain seq x y z
N MET A 1 -34.39 15.50 19.95
CA MET A 1 -33.26 14.69 20.45
C MET A 1 -32.58 14.12 19.23
N ALA A 2 -31.52 14.77 18.75
CA ALA A 2 -30.82 14.36 17.54
C ALA A 2 -29.92 13.17 17.90
N LEU A 3 -30.05 12.06 17.17
CA LEU A 3 -29.09 10.97 17.26
C LEU A 3 -27.70 11.52 16.90
N PRO A 4 -26.63 11.13 17.61
CA PRO A 4 -25.28 11.49 17.20
C PRO A 4 -25.11 11.05 15.75
N HIS A 5 -24.53 11.91 14.91
CA HIS A 5 -24.15 11.53 13.56
C HIS A 5 -23.17 10.35 13.68
N GLU A 6 -23.69 9.12 13.56
CA GLU A 6 -22.86 7.95 13.32
C GLU A 6 -22.07 8.27 12.06
N LEU A 7 -20.76 8.38 12.23
CA LEU A 7 -19.83 8.55 11.12
C LEU A 7 -19.88 7.23 10.34
N ALA A 8 -20.84 7.12 9.41
CA ALA A 8 -20.95 5.96 8.55
C ALA A 8 -19.69 5.92 7.68
N VAL A 9 -18.80 4.97 7.96
CA VAL A 9 -17.60 4.78 7.16
C VAL A 9 -18.01 4.17 5.83
N ASP A 10 -17.62 4.81 4.74
CA ASP A 10 -17.79 4.26 3.39
C ASP A 10 -16.80 3.10 3.17
N VAL A 11 -17.22 1.91 3.61
CA VAL A 11 -16.44 0.67 3.48
C VAL A 11 -16.07 0.39 2.01
N PRO A 12 -16.99 0.48 1.02
CA PRO A 12 -16.64 0.34 -0.39
C PRO A 12 -15.55 1.32 -0.87
N ALA A 13 -15.61 2.59 -0.45
CA ALA A 13 -14.57 3.56 -0.81
C ALA A 13 -13.21 3.20 -0.18
N LEU A 14 -13.22 2.70 1.06
CA LEU A 14 -12.01 2.25 1.76
C LEU A 14 -11.38 1.02 1.09
N GLU A 15 -12.22 0.08 0.62
CA GLU A 15 -11.76 -1.08 -0.15
C GLU A 15 -11.15 -0.69 -1.50
N GLN A 16 -11.82 0.23 -2.23
CA GLN A 16 -11.30 0.76 -3.49
C GLN A 16 -9.98 1.50 -3.29
N ALA A 17 -9.86 2.30 -2.22
CA ALA A 17 -8.61 2.98 -1.88
C ALA A 17 -7.50 1.96 -1.58
N GLY A 18 -7.78 0.94 -0.77
CA GLY A 18 -6.82 -0.12 -0.46
C GLY A 18 -6.34 -0.88 -1.71
N ALA A 19 -7.26 -1.26 -2.60
CA ALA A 19 -6.93 -1.91 -3.86
C ALA A 19 -6.12 -0.99 -4.80
N GLY A 20 -6.47 0.29 -4.88
CA GLY A 20 -5.72 1.28 -5.67
C GLY A 20 -4.28 1.46 -5.17
N VAL A 21 -4.10 1.48 -3.85
CA VAL A 21 -2.78 1.54 -3.22
C VAL A 21 -1.96 0.28 -3.52
N GLU A 22 -2.55 -0.92 -3.44
CA GLU A 22 -1.85 -2.15 -3.83
C GLU A 22 -1.45 -2.16 -5.30
N ALA A 23 -2.31 -1.69 -6.20
CA ALA A 23 -2.00 -1.57 -7.63
C ALA A 23 -0.86 -0.58 -7.90
N ALA A 24 -0.80 0.54 -7.16
CA ALA A 24 0.30 1.48 -7.23
C ALA A 24 1.63 0.85 -6.77
N ALA A 25 1.62 0.03 -5.70
CA ALA A 25 2.81 -0.71 -5.27
C ALA A 25 3.31 -1.71 -6.32
N VAL A 26 2.39 -2.36 -7.05
CA VAL A 26 2.75 -3.23 -8.19
C VAL A 26 3.40 -2.42 -9.31
N THR A 27 2.77 -1.31 -9.71
CA THR A 27 3.30 -0.43 -10.77
C THR A 27 4.71 0.09 -10.42
N LEU A 28 4.94 0.45 -9.15
CA LEU A 28 6.26 0.85 -8.67
C LEU A 28 7.30 -0.28 -8.78
N SER A 29 6.90 -1.50 -8.44
CA SER A 29 7.77 -2.69 -8.52
C SER A 29 8.12 -3.02 -9.98
N ASP A 30 7.17 -2.88 -10.89
CA ASP A 30 7.36 -3.12 -12.33
C ASP A 30 8.28 -2.05 -12.95
N ALA A 31 8.03 -0.77 -12.64
CA ALA A 31 8.86 0.35 -13.09
C ALA A 31 10.32 0.18 -12.62
N ARG A 32 10.52 -0.23 -11.36
CA ARG A 32 11.83 -0.56 -10.82
C ARG A 32 12.49 -1.71 -11.58
N SER A 33 11.78 -2.82 -11.77
CA SER A 33 12.30 -3.98 -12.50
C SER A 33 12.70 -3.64 -13.94
N SER A 34 11.95 -2.74 -14.60
CA SER A 34 12.26 -2.26 -15.96
C SER A 34 13.50 -1.35 -16.01
N SER A 35 13.83 -0.69 -14.90
CA SER A 35 14.97 0.22 -14.79
C SER A 35 16.24 -0.50 -14.31
N ASP A 36 16.11 -1.70 -13.75
CA ASP A 36 17.23 -2.46 -13.20
C ASP A 36 18.27 -2.78 -14.28
N GLY A 37 19.55 -2.60 -13.93
CA GLY A 37 20.66 -2.73 -14.88
C GLY A 37 20.86 -1.57 -15.87
N ASN A 38 19.91 -0.64 -15.99
CA ASN A 38 20.05 0.56 -16.85
C ASN A 38 20.45 1.84 -16.08
N LEU A 39 20.47 1.77 -14.75
CA LEU A 39 20.74 2.91 -13.87
C LEU A 39 22.23 3.30 -13.80
N ALA A 40 23.13 2.37 -14.11
CA ALA A 40 24.57 2.61 -14.09
C ALA A 40 25.19 2.26 -15.45
N PRO A 41 26.14 3.06 -15.96
CA PRO A 41 26.93 2.65 -17.12
C PRO A 41 27.65 1.34 -16.81
N GLY A 42 27.93 0.54 -17.85
CA GLY A 42 28.64 -0.73 -17.70
C GLY A 42 29.95 -0.55 -16.91
N ARG A 43 30.28 -1.51 -16.04
CA ARG A 43 31.50 -1.45 -15.23
C ARG A 43 32.73 -1.47 -16.15
N HIS A 44 33.42 -0.34 -16.23
CA HIS A 44 34.73 -0.23 -16.85
C HIS A 44 35.80 -0.18 -15.75
N ALA A 45 36.76 -1.11 -15.80
CA ALA A 45 37.82 -1.19 -14.81
C ALA A 45 38.65 0.10 -14.79
N GLY A 46 38.81 0.69 -13.60
CA GLY A 46 39.59 1.92 -13.39
C GLY A 46 38.81 3.24 -13.45
N TRP A 47 37.49 3.21 -13.67
CA TRP A 47 36.63 4.39 -13.57
C TRP A 47 35.91 4.45 -12.23
N ASP A 48 36.38 5.31 -11.33
CA ASP A 48 35.79 5.57 -10.01
C ASP A 48 34.30 5.98 -10.09
N THR A 49 33.95 6.67 -11.19
CA THR A 49 32.57 7.06 -11.51
C THR A 49 31.65 5.88 -11.82
N ALA A 50 32.16 4.78 -12.38
CA ALA A 50 31.37 3.58 -12.68
C ALA A 50 31.04 2.81 -11.39
N THR A 51 31.97 2.77 -10.44
CA THR A 51 31.75 2.20 -9.09
C THR A 51 30.69 3.03 -8.34
N THR A 52 30.86 4.35 -8.30
CA THR A 52 29.93 5.27 -7.64
C THR A 52 28.53 5.18 -8.23
N ALA A 53 28.40 5.10 -9.57
CA ALA A 53 27.11 4.94 -10.23
C ALA A 53 26.43 3.60 -9.89
N ALA A 54 27.19 2.50 -9.80
CA ALA A 54 26.67 1.20 -9.41
C ALA A 54 26.18 1.18 -7.95
N GLU A 55 26.90 1.84 -7.04
CA GLU A 55 26.47 1.99 -5.64
C GLU A 55 25.20 2.84 -5.52
N ALA A 56 25.16 3.98 -6.22
CA ALA A 56 23.97 4.84 -6.27
C ALA A 56 22.74 4.10 -6.82
N ALA A 57 22.93 3.29 -7.87
CA ALA A 57 21.87 2.42 -8.41
C ALA A 57 21.37 1.41 -7.36
N GLY A 58 22.29 0.80 -6.59
CA GLY A 58 21.93 -0.11 -5.50
C GLY A 58 21.12 0.57 -4.39
N VAL A 59 21.53 1.77 -3.96
CA VAL A 59 20.80 2.56 -2.96
C VAL A 59 19.41 2.96 -3.45
N TRP A 60 19.32 3.44 -4.70
CA TRP A 60 18.06 3.80 -5.33
C TRP A 60 17.10 2.62 -5.41
N ASN A 61 17.59 1.46 -5.83
CA ASN A 61 16.84 0.22 -5.82
C ASN A 61 16.39 -0.15 -4.39
N GLY A 62 17.28 -0.12 -3.40
CA GLY A 62 16.90 -0.38 -2.01
C GLY A 62 15.77 0.53 -1.50
N TYR A 63 15.83 1.83 -1.84
CA TYR A 63 14.77 2.79 -1.51
C TYR A 63 13.44 2.44 -2.17
N LEU A 64 13.42 2.10 -3.46
CA LEU A 64 12.20 1.73 -4.18
C LEU A 64 11.56 0.45 -3.63
N ASP A 65 12.35 -0.53 -3.21
CA ASP A 65 11.83 -1.75 -2.55
C ASP A 65 11.14 -1.41 -1.22
N GLY A 66 11.78 -0.57 -0.40
CA GLY A 66 11.21 -0.11 0.86
C GLY A 66 9.88 0.61 0.64
N LEU A 67 9.85 1.57 -0.30
CA LEU A 67 8.66 2.31 -0.64
C LEU A 67 7.52 1.40 -1.15
N ALA A 68 7.81 0.45 -2.04
CA ALA A 68 6.81 -0.49 -2.52
C ALA A 68 6.25 -1.38 -1.40
N ALA A 69 7.10 -1.79 -0.46
CA ALA A 69 6.68 -2.58 0.71
C ALA A 69 5.79 -1.77 1.66
N GLU A 70 6.12 -0.51 1.94
CA GLU A 70 5.34 0.41 2.77
C GLU A 70 3.97 0.70 2.15
N VAL A 71 3.93 1.04 0.86
CA VAL A 71 2.68 1.30 0.13
C VAL A 71 1.79 0.05 0.14
N ARG A 72 2.35 -1.13 -0.13
CA ARG A 72 1.59 -2.39 -0.04
C ARG A 72 1.10 -2.67 1.38
N GLY A 73 1.91 -2.36 2.39
CA GLY A 73 1.53 -2.45 3.81
C GLY A 73 0.29 -1.61 4.12
N PHE A 74 0.32 -0.34 3.72
CA PHE A 74 -0.77 0.60 3.91
C PHE A 74 -2.06 0.14 3.20
N GLY A 75 -1.97 -0.36 1.97
CA GLY A 75 -3.13 -0.90 1.23
C GLY A 75 -3.80 -2.07 1.96
N ARG A 76 -3.00 -2.99 2.52
CA ARG A 76 -3.52 -4.10 3.32
C ARG A 76 -4.16 -3.63 4.63
N GLU A 77 -3.63 -2.61 5.27
CA GLU A 77 -4.21 -2.03 6.49
C GLU A 77 -5.59 -1.40 6.21
N LEU A 78 -5.74 -0.68 5.09
CA LEU A 78 -7.04 -0.15 4.66
C LEU A 78 -8.05 -1.27 4.43
N LEU A 79 -7.66 -2.33 3.71
CA LEU A 79 -8.52 -3.50 3.48
C LEU A 79 -8.86 -4.26 4.76
N ALA A 80 -7.95 -4.30 5.73
CA ALA A 80 -8.20 -4.90 7.03
C ALA A 80 -9.15 -4.05 7.87
N ALA A 81 -9.01 -2.72 7.82
CA ALA A 81 -9.92 -1.78 8.49
C ALA A 81 -11.34 -1.89 7.91
N ALA A 82 -11.49 -1.92 6.59
CA ALA A 82 -12.76 -2.10 5.90
C ALA A 82 -13.49 -3.36 6.40
N ARG A 83 -12.78 -4.50 6.44
CA ARG A 83 -13.32 -5.77 6.92
C ARG A 83 -13.72 -5.74 8.41
N ARG A 84 -12.93 -5.08 9.26
CA ARG A 84 -13.26 -4.94 10.69
C ARG A 84 -14.51 -4.10 10.91
N ILE A 85 -14.66 -3.01 10.15
CA ILE A 85 -15.85 -2.15 10.21
C ILE A 85 -17.08 -2.96 9.79
N GLN A 86 -17.02 -3.62 8.63
CA GLN A 86 -18.12 -4.45 8.15
C GLN A 86 -18.53 -5.55 9.15
N ALA A 87 -17.56 -6.23 9.77
CA ALA A 87 -17.83 -7.25 10.78
C ALA A 87 -18.47 -6.65 12.05
N THR A 88 -18.03 -5.46 12.47
CA THR A 88 -18.59 -4.75 13.61
C THR A 88 -20.04 -4.35 13.33
N ASP A 89 -20.31 -3.77 12.16
CA ASP A 89 -21.65 -3.36 11.74
C ASP A 89 -22.61 -4.56 11.68
N GLN A 90 -22.15 -5.70 11.15
CA GLN A 90 -22.94 -6.94 11.13
C GLN A 90 -23.25 -7.45 12.54
N SER A 91 -22.28 -7.42 13.46
CA SER A 91 -22.50 -7.85 14.84
C SER A 91 -23.50 -6.97 15.59
N SER A 92 -23.39 -5.64 15.43
CA SER A 92 -24.30 -4.67 16.03
C SER A 92 -25.72 -4.80 15.48
N GLY A 93 -25.87 -5.05 14.17
CA GLY A 93 -27.17 -5.29 13.55
C GLY A 93 -27.85 -6.56 14.06
N GLN A 94 -27.08 -7.64 14.29
CA GLN A 94 -27.60 -8.90 14.85
C GLN A 94 -28.03 -8.76 16.31
N ASP A 95 -27.35 -7.93 17.11
CA ASP A 95 -27.74 -7.68 18.50
C ASP A 95 -29.03 -6.83 18.57
N ILE A 96 -29.22 -5.87 17.67
CA ILE A 96 -30.45 -5.06 17.60
C ILE A 96 -31.67 -5.91 17.20
N ASP A 97 -31.51 -6.85 16.27
CA ASP A 97 -32.59 -7.75 15.83
C ASP A 97 -32.98 -8.80 16.88
N ARG A 98 -32.12 -9.05 17.87
CA ARG A 98 -32.37 -10.00 18.97
C ARG A 98 -33.06 -9.41 20.20
N VAL A 99 -33.24 -8.10 20.27
CA VAL A 99 -34.01 -7.47 21.35
C VAL A 99 -35.52 -7.64 21.03
N PRO A 100 -36.28 -8.44 21.80
CA PRO A 100 -37.72 -8.54 21.58
C PRO A 100 -38.38 -7.18 21.87
N ARG A 101 -39.19 -6.70 20.92
CA ARG A 101 -40.06 -5.52 21.09
C ARG A 101 -41.23 -5.82 22.01
#